data_AF-A0A1G1BYW8-F1
#
_entry.id   AF-A0A1G1BYW8-F1
#
_cell.length_a   1.000
_cell.length_b   1.000
_cell.length_c   1.000
_cell.angle_alpha   90.00
_cell.angle_beta   90.00
_cell.angle_gamma   90.00
#
_symmetry.space_group_name_H-M   'P 1'
#
loop_
_entity.id
_entity.type
_entity.pdbx_description
1 polymer ?
#
loop_
_entity_poly.entity_id
_entity_poly.type
_entity_poly.pdbx_seq_one_letter_code
_entity_poly.pdbx_strand_id
1 'polypeptide(L)'
;MSAIGGVLKMIGYVVWFGAGLWGFVLCLGVVCDAAGFWGLVAALILCPVTFLAAPLYAGFALGNWSPLILNYGGGIVAAVLIVTGNAMRKEKV
;
A
#
# COMPACT_ATOMS: atom_id res chain seq x y z
N MET A 1 19.09 19.41 12.52
CA MET A 1 18.14 18.51 11.80
C MET A 1 18.69 18.19 10.42
N SER A 2 18.78 16.91 10.03
CA SER A 2 19.17 16.56 8.65
C SER A 2 18.00 16.84 7.71
N ALA A 3 18.07 17.92 6.91
CA ALA A 3 17.02 18.29 5.96
C ALA A 3 16.68 17.14 4.99
N ILE A 4 17.70 16.42 4.52
CA ILE A 4 17.56 15.25 3.64
C ILE A 4 16.76 14.11 4.29
N GLY A 5 17.03 13.81 5.57
CA GLY A 5 16.29 12.78 6.30
C GLY A 5 14.81 13.13 6.49
N GLY A 6 14.51 14.42 6.68
CA GLY A 6 13.13 14.92 6.70
C GLY A 6 12.41 14.74 5.37
N VAL A 7 13.06 15.10 4.26
CA VAL A 7 12.51 14.95 2.90
C VAL A 7 12.25 13.48 2.56
N LEU A 8 13.22 12.58 2.81
CA LEU A 8 13.05 11.15 2.55
C LEU A 8 11.86 10.55 3.31
N LYS A 9 11.70 10.93 4.58
CA LYS A 9 10.56 10.49 5.38
C LYS A 9 9.23 11.00 4.83
N MET A 10 9.18 12.26 4.41
CA MET A 10 7.98 12.85 3.79
C MET A 10 7.61 12.10 2.51
N ILE A 11 8.58 11.87 1.61
CA ILE A 11 8.35 11.10 0.37
C ILE A 11 7.86 9.69 0.71
N GLY A 12 8.45 9.04 1.71
CA GLY A 12 8.00 7.72 2.16
C GLY A 12 6.53 7.70 2.61
N TYR A 13 6.06 8.72 3.33
CA TYR A 13 4.63 8.82 3.69
C TYR A 13 3.73 9.10 2.49
N VAL A 14 4.18 9.91 1.52
CA VAL A 14 3.43 10.15 0.27
C VAL A 14 3.29 8.85 -0.52
N VAL A 15 4.36 8.08 -0.64
CA VAL A 15 4.34 6.75 -1.29
C VAL A 15 3.42 5.81 -0.52
N TRP A 16 3.53 5.75 0.80
CA TRP A 16 2.69 4.88 1.63
C TRP A 16 1.20 5.17 1.44
N PHE A 17 0.83 6.45 1.53
CA PHE A 17 -0.56 6.88 1.43
C PHE A 17 -1.09 6.74 0.00
N GLY A 18 -0.31 7.15 -1.01
CA GLY A 18 -0.69 7.06 -2.41
C GLY A 18 -0.85 5.62 -2.89
N ALA A 19 0.13 4.77 -2.58
CA ALA A 19 0.10 3.35 -2.95
C ALA A 19 -1.01 2.61 -2.20
N GLY A 20 -1.19 2.88 -0.91
CA GLY A 20 -2.26 2.27 -0.11
C GLY A 20 -3.64 2.66 -0.60
N LEU A 21 -3.90 3.96 -0.81
CA LEU A 21 -5.22 4.43 -1.24
C LEU A 21 -5.57 3.94 -2.65
N TRP A 22 -4.63 4.09 -3.61
CA TRP A 22 -4.87 3.66 -4.99
C TRP A 22 -4.96 2.13 -5.09
N GLY A 23 -4.10 1.40 -4.39
CA GLY A 23 -4.15 -0.06 -4.37
C GLY A 23 -5.38 -0.61 -3.66
N PHE A 24 -5.94 0.10 -2.68
CA PHE A 24 -7.24 -0.26 -2.11
C PHE A 24 -8.37 -0.16 -3.12
N VAL A 25 -8.42 0.93 -3.90
CA VAL A 25 -9.45 1.11 -4.94
C VAL A 25 -9.36 -0.02 -5.98
N LEU A 26 -8.14 -0.39 -6.40
CA LEU A 26 -7.94 -1.55 -7.28
C LEU A 26 -8.44 -2.86 -6.65
N CYS A 27 -8.20 -3.07 -5.35
CA CYS A 27 -8.71 -4.24 -4.63
C CYS A 27 -10.24 -4.26 -4.55
N LEU A 28 -10.88 -3.12 -4.31
CA LEU A 28 -12.35 -3.02 -4.32
C LEU A 28 -12.93 -3.32 -5.70
N GLY A 29 -12.26 -2.89 -6.78
CA GLY A 29 -12.64 -3.26 -8.14
C GLY A 29 -12.61 -4.77 -8.35
N VAL A 30 -11.50 -5.42 -7.97
CA VAL A 30 -11.36 -6.89 -8.04
C VAL A 30 -12.45 -7.61 -7.24
N VAL A 31 -12.78 -7.13 -6.04
CA VAL A 31 -13.85 -7.73 -5.23
C VAL A 31 -15.23 -7.49 -5.84
N CYS A 32 -15.49 -6.30 -6.40
CA CYS A 32 -16.74 -5.99 -7.06
C CYS A 32 -16.96 -6.89 -8.29
N ASP A 33 -15.91 -7.14 -9.07
CA ASP A 33 -15.98 -8.02 -10.24
C ASP A 33 -16.20 -9.49 -9.83
N ALA A 34 -15.61 -9.93 -8.71
CA ALA A 34 -15.71 -11.31 -8.25
C ALA A 34 -16.99 -11.62 -7.45
N ALA A 35 -17.47 -10.68 -6.65
CA ALA A 35 -18.52 -10.91 -5.64
C ALA A 35 -19.64 -9.85 -5.66
N GLY A 36 -19.61 -8.90 -6.60
CA GLY A 36 -20.62 -7.87 -6.78
C GLY A 36 -20.70 -6.88 -5.61
N PHE A 37 -21.84 -6.20 -5.52
CA PHE A 37 -22.07 -5.12 -4.55
C PHE A 37 -21.88 -5.56 -3.09
N TRP A 38 -22.44 -6.71 -2.70
CA TRP A 38 -22.32 -7.20 -1.32
C TRP A 38 -20.89 -7.63 -0.97
N GLY A 39 -20.12 -8.10 -1.95
CA GLY A 39 -18.67 -8.32 -1.79
C GLY A 39 -17.93 -7.02 -1.47
N LEU A 40 -18.27 -5.93 -2.16
CA LEU A 40 -17.67 -4.62 -1.92
C LEU A 40 -18.01 -4.08 -0.52
N VAL A 41 -19.25 -4.24 -0.06
CA VAL A 41 -19.64 -3.87 1.32
C VAL A 41 -18.85 -4.68 2.34
N ALA A 42 -18.74 -6.00 2.16
CA ALA A 42 -17.94 -6.85 3.04
C ALA A 42 -16.46 -6.45 3.04
N ALA A 43 -15.90 -6.08 1.87
CA ALA A 43 -14.52 -5.66 1.73
C ALA A 43 -14.21 -4.32 2.42
N LEU A 44 -15.16 -3.40 2.49
CA LEU A 44 -15.00 -2.16 3.27
C LEU A 44 -14.97 -2.44 4.76
N ILE A 45 -15.83 -3.34 5.25
CA ILE A 45 -15.87 -3.74 6.68
C ILE A 45 -14.59 -4.52 7.04
N LEU A 46 -14.18 -5.44 6.17
CA LEU A 46 -13.01 -6.28 6.34
C LEU A 46 -11.74 -5.68 5.71
N CYS A 47 -11.66 -4.35 5.62
CA CYS A 47 -10.59 -3.63 4.91
C CYS A 47 -9.17 -4.18 5.16
N PRO A 48 -8.74 -4.52 6.40
CA PRO A 48 -7.44 -5.13 6.63
C PRO A 48 -7.26 -6.48 5.91
N VAL A 49 -8.29 -7.32 5.92
CA VAL A 49 -8.30 -8.63 5.25
C VAL A 49 -8.36 -8.45 3.73
N THR A 50 -9.14 -7.49 3.24
CA THR A 50 -9.20 -7.16 1.81
C THR A 50 -7.84 -6.73 1.27
N PHE A 51 -7.11 -5.91 2.01
CA PHE A 51 -5.75 -5.51 1.66
C PHE A 51 -4.75 -6.67 1.60
N LEU A 52 -5.01 -7.76 2.32
CA LEU A 52 -4.18 -8.96 2.29
C LEU A 52 -4.60 -9.91 1.16
N ALA A 53 -5.90 -10.21 1.07
CA ALA A 53 -6.41 -11.27 0.22
C ALA A 53 -6.63 -10.84 -1.23
N ALA A 54 -7.18 -9.64 -1.46
CA ALA A 54 -7.54 -9.18 -2.80
C ALA A 54 -6.34 -9.02 -3.75
N PRO A 55 -5.17 -8.48 -3.32
CA PRO A 55 -4.00 -8.41 -4.19
C PRO A 55 -3.45 -9.79 -4.57
N LEU A 56 -3.45 -10.73 -3.61
CA LEU A 56 -3.00 -12.10 -3.86
C LEU A 56 -3.93 -12.80 -4.84
N TYR A 57 -5.25 -12.69 -4.64
CA TYR A 57 -6.24 -13.22 -5.57
C TYR A 57 -6.07 -12.62 -6.97
N ALA A 58 -5.94 -11.29 -7.08
CA ALA A 58 -5.73 -10.62 -8.35
C ALA A 58 -4.48 -11.13 -9.10
N GLY A 59 -3.35 -11.27 -8.39
CA GLY A 59 -2.10 -11.74 -8.97
C GLY A 59 -2.15 -13.21 -9.39
N PHE A 60 -2.52 -14.10 -8.46
CA PHE A 60 -2.42 -15.54 -8.67
C PHE A 60 -3.60 -16.14 -9.43
N ALA A 61 -4.82 -15.67 -9.21
CA ALA A 61 -6.02 -16.22 -9.85
C ALA A 61 -6.40 -15.50 -11.16
N LEU A 62 -6.17 -14.18 -11.23
CA LEU A 62 -6.57 -13.36 -12.38
C LEU A 62 -5.38 -12.91 -13.26
N GLY A 63 -4.14 -13.20 -12.85
CA GLY A 63 -2.93 -12.78 -13.57
C GLY A 63 -2.67 -11.27 -13.53
N ASN A 64 -3.45 -10.50 -12.75
CA ASN A 64 -3.30 -9.07 -12.61
C ASN A 64 -2.46 -8.73 -11.37
N TRP A 65 -1.17 -8.48 -11.60
CA TRP A 65 -0.20 -8.19 -10.55
C TRP A 65 -0.24 -6.74 -10.05
N SER A 66 -0.99 -5.86 -10.71
CA SER A 66 -1.01 -4.42 -10.41
C SER A 66 -1.37 -4.11 -8.95
N PRO A 67 -2.44 -4.69 -8.35
CA PRO A 67 -2.80 -4.41 -6.96
C PRO A 67 -1.74 -4.90 -5.97
N LEU A 68 -1.08 -6.01 -6.27
CA LEU A 68 -0.05 -6.61 -5.42
C LEU A 68 1.22 -5.79 -5.44
N ILE A 69 1.73 -5.46 -6.63
CA ILE A 69 2.93 -4.63 -6.78
C ILE A 69 2.73 -3.27 -6.11
N LEU A 70 1.56 -2.67 -6.29
CA LEU A 70 1.28 -1.36 -5.74
C LEU A 70 1.15 -1.40 -4.20
N ASN A 71 0.31 -2.28 -3.65
CA ASN A 71 0.12 -2.33 -2.19
C ASN A 71 1.38 -2.82 -1.47
N TYR A 72 1.97 -3.93 -1.91
CA TYR A 72 3.09 -4.56 -1.19
C TYR A 72 4.41 -3.92 -1.58
N GLY A 73 4.65 -3.70 -2.88
CA GLY A 73 5.85 -3.01 -3.35
C GLY A 73 5.88 -1.56 -2.87
N GLY A 74 4.77 -0.83 -2.98
CA GLY A 74 4.65 0.53 -2.46
C GLY A 74 4.85 0.61 -0.95
N GLY A 75 4.29 -0.33 -0.20
CA GLY A 75 4.50 -0.45 1.24
C GLY A 75 5.96 -0.70 1.63
N ILE A 76 6.66 -1.60 0.92
CA ILE A 76 8.09 -1.87 1.13
C ILE A 76 8.93 -0.63 0.83
N VAL A 77 8.73 0.01 -0.31
CA VAL A 77 9.47 1.22 -0.71
C VAL A 77 9.25 2.34 0.30
N ALA A 78 7.99 2.57 0.70
CA ALA A 78 7.65 3.55 1.72
C ALA A 78 8.35 3.26 3.07
N ALA A 79 8.34 2.00 3.51
CA ALA A 79 8.99 1.60 4.76
C ALA A 79 10.50 1.87 4.71
N VAL A 80 11.17 1.52 3.60
CA VAL A 80 12.60 1.78 3.41
C VAL A 80 12.91 3.28 3.48
N LEU A 81 12.12 4.11 2.80
CA LEU A 81 12.29 5.57 2.79
C LEU A 81 12.10 6.18 4.18
N ILE A 82 11.05 5.76 4.91
CA ILE A 82 10.75 6.24 6.26
C ILE A 82 11.84 5.83 7.25
N VAL A 83 12.27 4.56 7.22
CA VAL A 83 13.32 4.04 8.10
C VAL A 83 14.65 4.73 7.83
N THR A 84 15.03 4.87 6.57
CA THR A 84 16.27 5.57 6.17
C THR A 84 16.24 7.04 6.60
N GLY A 85 15.13 7.73 6.36
CA GLY A 85 14.94 9.12 6.79
C GLY A 85 15.01 9.28 8.31
N ASN A 86 14.50 8.32 9.07
CA ASN A 86 14.61 8.30 10.53
C ASN A 86 16.05 8.04 11.00
N ALA A 87 16.77 7.09 10.38
CA ALA A 87 18.17 6.78 10.73
C ALA A 87 19.08 8.01 10.53
N MET A 88 18.97 8.69 9.39
CA MET A 88 19.73 9.91 9.08
C MET A 88 19.41 11.10 10.00
N ARG A 89 18.25 11.10 10.67
CA ARG A 89 17.92 12.10 11.69
C ARG A 89 18.57 11.81 13.03
N LYS A 90 18.74 10.53 13.38
CA LYS A 90 19.34 10.10 14.66
C LYS A 90 20.85 10.32 14.69
N GLU A 91 21.54 10.18 13.57
CA GLU A 91 23.00 10.37 13.46
C GLU A 91 23.47 11.83 13.65
N LYS A 92 22.56 12.81 13.62
CA LYS A 92 22.88 14.25 13.78
C LYS A 92 22.47 14.83 15.15
N VAL A 93 22.19 13.99 16.13
CA VAL A 93 21.95 14.36 17.54
C VAL A 93 23.11 13.80 18.36
#